data_AF-A0A960UCG9-F1
#
_entry.id   AF-A0A960UCG9-F1
#
_cell.length_a   1.000
_cell.length_b   1.000
_cell.length_c   1.000
_cell.angle_alpha   90.00
_cell.angle_beta   90.00
_cell.angle_gamma   90.00
#
_symmetry.space_group_name_H-M   'P 1'
#
loop_
_entity.id
_entity.type
_entity.pdbx_description
1 polymer ?
#
loop_
_entity_poly.entity_id
_entity_poly.type
_entity_poly.pdbx_seq_one_letter_code
_entity_poly.pdbx_strand_id
1 'polypeptide(L)' 'MKKKIKAHELSDSEIETQLEDSYKQLREKRFEVVVNRALENTKILRDLRKKIALLQTVKNERKKANK' A
#
# COMPACT_ATOMS: atom_id res chain seq x y z
N MET A 1 -15.10 -3.83 -10.06
CA MET A 1 -14.37 -4.83 -9.25
C MET A 1 -12.96 -4.32 -8.96
N LYS A 2 -12.61 -3.97 -7.71
CA LYS A 2 -11.18 -3.75 -7.35
C LYS A 2 -10.48 -5.11 -7.48
N LYS A 3 -9.62 -5.28 -8.50
CA LYS A 3 -8.82 -6.50 -8.68
C LYS A 3 -8.08 -6.77 -7.36
N LYS A 4 -8.29 -7.95 -6.76
CA LYS A 4 -7.50 -8.40 -5.61
C LYS A 4 -6.05 -8.37 -6.06
N ILE A 5 -5.21 -7.57 -5.40
CA ILE A 5 -3.79 -7.54 -5.69
C ILE A 5 -3.26 -8.91 -5.30
N LYS A 6 -2.85 -9.70 -6.29
CA LYS A 6 -2.17 -10.97 -6.06
C LYS A 6 -0.70 -10.66 -5.79
N ALA A 7 -0.42 -10.12 -4.60
CA ALA A 7 0.90 -9.62 -4.24
C ALA A 7 2.02 -10.68 -4.37
N HIS A 8 1.68 -11.97 -4.26
CA HIS A 8 2.61 -13.08 -4.45
C HIS A 8 3.03 -13.31 -5.91
N GLU A 9 2.25 -12.84 -6.90
CA GLU A 9 2.57 -12.96 -8.32
C GLU A 9 3.47 -11.81 -8.83
N LEU A 10 3.64 -10.75 -8.04
CA LEU A 10 4.48 -9.60 -8.41
C LEU A 10 5.97 -9.93 -8.29
N SER A 11 6.80 -9.36 -9.14
CA SER A 11 8.25 -9.40 -8.95
C SER A 11 8.67 -8.56 -7.73
N ASP A 12 9.91 -8.75 -7.23
CA ASP A 12 10.41 -7.94 -6.10
C ASP A 12 10.50 -6.45 -6.46
N SER A 13 10.89 -6.12 -7.69
CA SER A 13 10.92 -4.72 -8.16
C SER A 13 9.52 -4.13 -8.25
N GLU A 14 8.53 -4.89 -8.72
CA GLU A 14 7.13 -4.44 -8.75
C GLU A 14 6.56 -4.21 -7.35
N ILE A 15 6.92 -5.04 -6.37
CA ILE A 15 6.53 -4.84 -4.97
C ILE A 15 7.11 -3.53 -4.44
N GLU A 16 8.37 -3.23 -4.74
CA GLU A 16 9.02 -1.98 -4.33
C GLU A 16 8.37 -0.75 -4.97
N THR A 17 8.16 -0.76 -6.29
CA THR A 17 7.47 0.33 -6.99
C THR A 17 6.06 0.55 -6.42
N GLN A 18 5.30 -0.53 -6.19
CA GLN A 18 3.97 -0.40 -5.61
C GLN A 18 3.97 0.09 -4.17
N LEU A 19 5.00 -0.22 -3.38
CA LEU A 19 5.17 0.31 -2.03
C LEU A 19 5.40 1.81 -2.07
N GLU A 20 6.33 2.28 -2.91
CA GLU A 20 6.64 3.70 -3.07
C GLU A 20 5.41 4.51 -3.49
N ASP A 21 4.69 4.03 -4.50
CA ASP A 21 3.44 4.64 -4.97
C ASP A 21 2.38 4.67 -3.87
N SER A 22 2.22 3.56 -3.13
CA SER A 22 1.23 3.49 -2.05
C SER A 22 1.58 4.43 -0.90
N TYR A 23 2.86 4.60 -0.58
CA TYR A 23 3.31 5.58 0.41
C TYR A 23 3.08 7.02 -0.05
N LYS A 24 3.34 7.33 -1.32
CA LYS A 24 3.08 8.65 -1.90
C LYS A 24 1.59 8.99 -1.83
N GLN A 25 0.73 8.10 -2.30
CA GLN A 25 -0.73 8.27 -2.23
C GLN A 25 -1.22 8.39 -0.77
N LEU A 26 -0.64 7.64 0.16
CA LEU A 26 -1.02 7.73 1.57
C LEU A 26 -0.69 9.12 2.15
N ARG A 27 0.47 9.70 1.79
CA ARG A 27 0.84 11.06 2.23
C ARG A 27 -0.09 12.11 1.64
N GLU A 28 -0.36 12.05 0.34
CA GLU A 28 -1.27 12.96 -0.35
C GLU A 28 -2.67 12.91 0.25
N LYS A 29 -3.23 11.71 0.46
CA LYS A 29 -4.57 11.54 1.06
C LYS A 29 -4.63 11.98 2.52
N ARG A 30 -3.55 11.85 3.29
CA ARG A 30 -3.49 12.39 4.65
C ARG A 30 -3.52 13.92 4.62
N PHE A 31 -2.77 14.53 3.71
CA PHE A 31 -2.76 15.98 3.54
C PHE A 31 -4.15 16.50 3.15
N GLU A 32 -4.81 15.87 2.17
CA GLU A 32 -6.18 16.22 1.77
C GLU A 32 -7.17 16.17 2.95
N VAL A 33 -7.09 15.14 3.80
CA VAL A 33 -7.98 15.02 4.97
C VAL A 33 -7.77 16.17 5.96
N VAL A 34 -6.52 16.58 6.19
CA VAL A 34 -6.19 17.69 7.08
C VAL A 34 -6.67 19.02 6.51
N VAL A 35 -6.40 19.27 5.22
CA VAL A 35 -6.74 20.54 4.55
C VAL A 35 -8.25 20.69 4.38
N ASN A 36 -8.94 19.64 3.90
CA ASN A 36 -10.37 19.72 3.59
C ASN A 36 -11.27 19.53 4.83
N ARG A 37 -10.70 19.20 6.00
CA ARG A 37 -11.44 18.79 7.22
C ARG A 37 -12.55 17.77 6.96
N ALA A 38 -12.40 16.98 5.89
CA ALA A 38 -13.43 16.08 5.40
C ALA A 38 -13.14 14.65 5.87
N LEU A 39 -14.12 14.01 6.51
CA LEU A 39 -14.07 12.61 6.96
C LEU A 39 -14.27 11.59 5.82
N GLU A 40 -14.61 12.07 4.61
CA GLU A 40 -15.02 11.23 3.47
C GLU A 40 -13.92 10.28 2.97
N ASN A 41 -12.63 10.60 3.20
CA ASN A 41 -11.50 9.82 2.67
C ASN A 41 -10.89 8.80 3.66
N THR A 42 -11.52 8.56 4.81
CA THR A 42 -10.98 7.65 5.86
C THR A 42 -10.85 6.20 5.40
N LYS A 43 -11.78 5.71 4.57
CA LYS A 43 -11.74 4.35 3.99
C LYS A 43 -10.56 4.17 3.05
N ILE A 44 -10.26 5.16 2.21
CA ILE A 44 -9.13 5.12 1.27
C ILE A 44 -7.81 5.03 2.05
N LEU A 45 -7.65 5.81 3.12
CA LEU A 45 -6.49 5.73 4.00
C LEU A 45 -6.34 4.36 4.68
N ARG A 46 -7.46 3.72 5.05
CA ARG A 46 -7.44 2.35 5.60
C ARG A 46 -7.01 1.34 4.55
N ASP A 47 -7.57 1.42 3.35
CA ASP A 47 -7.25 0.51 2.23
C ASP A 47 -5.78 0.63 1.83
N LEU A 48 -5.25 1.86 1.72
CA LEU A 48 -3.84 2.11 1.41
C LEU A 48 -2.90 1.52 2.48
N ARG A 49 -3.21 1.72 3.77
CA ARG A 49 -2.45 1.12 4.87
C ARG A 49 -2.45 -0.42 4.81
N LYS A 50 -3.60 -1.03 4.51
CA LYS A 50 -3.69 -2.49 4.33
C LYS A 50 -2.88 -2.98 3.14
N LYS A 51 -2.92 -2.26 2.02
CA LYS A 51 -2.11 -2.57 0.83
C LYS A 51 -0.62 -2.54 1.16
N ILE A 52 -0.15 -1.49 1.84
CA ILE A 52 1.25 -1.37 2.27
C ILE A 52 1.64 -2.55 3.16
N ALA A 53 0.84 -2.86 4.17
CA ALA A 53 1.10 -3.96 5.08
C ALA A 53 1.20 -5.32 4.36
N LEU A 54 0.30 -5.57 3.39
CA LEU A 54 0.35 -6.78 2.56
C LEU A 54 1.66 -6.86 1.76
N LEU A 55 2.03 -5.80 1.05
CA LEU A 55 3.25 -5.76 0.25
C LEU A 55 4.51 -5.94 1.10
N GLN A 56 4.56 -5.30 2.28
CA GLN A 56 5.65 -5.50 3.26
C GLN A 56 5.71 -6.93 3.78
N THR A 57 4.56 -7.56 4.02
CA THR A 57 4.49 -8.95 4.48
C THR A 57 5.09 -9.88 3.43
N VAL A 58 4.65 -9.77 2.17
CA VAL A 58 5.19 -10.59 1.06
C VAL A 58 6.69 -10.37 0.89
N LYS A 59 7.16 -9.12 0.94
CA LYS A 59 8.61 -8.81 0.85
C LYS A 59 9.39 -9.48 1.99
N ASN A 60 8.88 -9.43 3.22
CA ASN A 60 9.53 -10.03 4.38
C ASN A 60 9.51 -11.56 4.33
N GLU A 61 8.43 -12.16 3.85
CA GLU A 61 8.34 -13.62 3.64
C GLU A 61 9.39 -14.09 2.63
N ARG A 62 9.51 -13.40 1.48
CA ARG A 62 10.55 -13.70 0.47
C ARG A 62 11.95 -13.56 1.03
N LYS A 63 12.21 -12.49 1.81
CA LYS A 63 13.51 -12.28 2.45
C LYS A 63 13.85 -13.38 3.46
N LYS A 64 12.85 -13.93 4.16
CA LYS A 64 13.04 -15.07 5.08
C LYS A 64 13.28 -16.38 4.34
N ALA A 65 12.61 -16.60 3.20
CA ALA A 65 12.80 -17.80 2.38
C ALA A 65 14.17 -17.85 1.69
N ASN A 66 14.74 -16.69 1.35
CA ASN A 66 16.04 -16.56 0.70
C ASN A 66 17.22 -16.42 1.68
N LYS A 67 17.01 -16.61 2.99
CA LYS A 67 18.03 -16.50 4.04
C LYS A 67 18.36 -17.87 4.59
#